data_AF-A0A373RQJ2-F1
#
_entry.id   AF-A0A373RQJ2-F1
#
_cell.length_a   1.000
_cell.length_b   1.000
_cell.length_c   1.000
_cell.angle_alpha   90.00
_cell.angle_beta   90.00
_cell.angle_gamma   90.00
#
_symmetry.space_group_name_H-M   'P 1'
#
loop_
_entity.id
_entity.type
_entity.pdbx_description
1 polymer ?
#
loop_
_entity_poly.entity_id
_entity_poly.type
_entity_poly.pdbx_seq_one_letter_code
_entity_poly.pdbx_strand_id
1 'polypeptide(L)'
;MDYVIFDLEWNQCPYGKGKENPKLPFEIIEIGAVKMDGERNVLGTFHRIVKPVVYQHLHHRTREVVGLTEEDLQNGIPFAQAVQEFFAFSGGACMFGTWGPGDLTELQRNMKFYNLLSLIRGPIHFYDVQKLFAIQYETMKSRRALEYAADFLHLPKDEHFHQALSDAKYTADIFARIDMDVVLAYDSIDVYQNPKSKKEEIHAVYNGYTKFISREFDTKEEAMHDREVCSTHCCICGKTARKRLRWFSAGGKNYYCVAWCPEHGYLKGKARMKHSDEGKLFVVKTIRISSEQEAGEIRQKKENLRKKRNQKRKEM
;
A
#
# COMPACT_ATOMS: atom_id res chain seq x y z
N MET A 1 11.22 -6.55 19.12
CA MET A 1 10.35 -5.55 18.44
C MET A 1 8.99 -6.18 18.38
N ASP A 2 7.96 -5.51 18.87
CA ASP A 2 6.60 -6.05 18.83
C ASP A 2 5.97 -5.81 17.46
N TYR A 3 5.05 -6.67 17.08
CA TYR A 3 4.25 -6.54 15.87
C TYR A 3 2.79 -6.28 16.24
N VAL A 4 2.13 -5.41 15.47
CA VAL A 4 0.69 -5.23 15.56
C VAL A 4 0.11 -5.50 14.18
N ILE A 5 -0.49 -6.67 14.05
CA ILE A 5 -1.18 -7.08 12.83
C ILE A 5 -2.63 -6.62 12.96
N PHE A 6 -3.12 -5.84 12.01
CA PHE A 6 -4.47 -5.30 12.09
C PHE A 6 -5.17 -5.32 10.74
N ASP A 7 -6.49 -5.26 10.81
CA ASP A 7 -7.40 -5.19 9.68
C ASP A 7 -8.54 -4.20 10.02
N LEU A 8 -9.15 -3.62 8.99
CA LEU A 8 -10.19 -2.61 9.13
C LEU A 8 -11.36 -2.92 8.21
N GLU A 9 -12.57 -2.78 8.74
CA GLU A 9 -13.76 -2.71 7.90
C GLU A 9 -14.23 -1.26 7.79
N TRP A 10 -14.72 -0.88 6.61
CA TRP A 10 -15.20 0.47 6.34
C TRP A 10 -16.49 0.50 5.52
N ASN A 11 -17.30 1.52 5.80
CA ASN A 11 -18.47 1.85 4.99
C ASN A 11 -18.13 2.88 3.92
N GLN A 12 -18.91 2.89 2.85
CA GLN A 12 -18.82 3.87 1.77
C GLN A 12 -20.17 4.55 1.55
N CYS A 13 -20.21 5.63 0.76
CA CYS A 13 -21.44 6.39 0.56
C CYS A 13 -22.59 5.52 0.01
N PRO A 14 -23.68 5.29 0.77
CA PRO A 14 -24.79 4.43 0.35
C PRO A 14 -25.63 5.05 -0.78
N TYR A 15 -25.50 6.36 -1.00
CA TYR A 15 -26.32 7.13 -1.95
C TYR A 15 -25.61 7.43 -3.28
N GLY A 16 -24.47 6.78 -3.53
CA GLY A 16 -23.70 6.91 -4.77
C GLY A 16 -22.69 8.05 -4.78
N LYS A 17 -21.81 8.04 -5.78
CA LYS A 17 -20.62 8.92 -5.86
C LYS A 17 -20.89 10.42 -5.81
N GLY A 18 -22.07 10.86 -6.24
CA GLY A 18 -22.42 12.29 -6.23
C GLY A 18 -22.64 12.87 -4.83
N LYS A 19 -22.85 12.02 -3.82
CA LYS A 19 -23.07 12.41 -2.41
C LYS A 19 -21.93 11.93 -1.49
N GLU A 20 -20.85 11.42 -2.05
CA GLU A 20 -19.66 10.99 -1.32
C GLU A 20 -18.97 12.21 -0.70
N ASN A 21 -18.50 12.07 0.55
CA ASN A 21 -17.62 13.05 1.15
C ASN A 21 -16.21 12.85 0.57
N PRO A 22 -15.66 13.80 -0.20
CA PRO A 22 -14.37 13.60 -0.87
C PRO A 22 -13.20 13.49 0.10
N LYS A 23 -13.36 13.98 1.35
CA LYS A 23 -12.33 13.86 2.40
C LYS A 23 -12.37 12.50 3.09
N LEU A 24 -13.52 11.82 3.06
CA LEU A 24 -13.75 10.53 3.71
C LEU A 24 -14.62 9.61 2.81
N PRO A 25 -14.08 9.11 1.69
CA PRO A 25 -14.77 8.15 0.83
C PRO A 25 -15.10 6.85 1.56
N PHE A 26 -14.22 6.43 2.46
CA PHE A 26 -14.34 5.22 3.28
C PHE A 26 -14.26 5.59 4.76
N GLU A 27 -15.36 5.39 5.49
CA GLU A 27 -15.45 5.63 6.93
C GLU A 27 -15.26 4.31 7.67
N ILE A 28 -14.26 4.23 8.54
CA ILE A 28 -13.98 3.01 9.31
C ILE A 28 -15.14 2.71 10.26
N ILE A 29 -15.61 1.46 10.24
CA ILE A 29 -16.70 0.94 11.06
C ILE A 29 -16.26 -0.19 12.00
N GLU A 30 -15.07 -0.76 11.81
CA GLU A 30 -14.52 -1.80 12.67
C GLU A 30 -12.98 -1.74 12.68
N ILE A 31 -12.37 -2.01 13.84
CA ILE A 31 -10.93 -2.15 14.01
C ILE A 31 -10.66 -3.47 14.72
N GLY A 32 -9.89 -4.36 14.08
CA GLY A 32 -9.43 -5.61 14.66
C GLY A 32 -7.91 -5.68 14.63
N ALA A 33 -7.29 -6.17 15.71
CA ALA A 33 -5.85 -6.31 15.76
C ALA A 33 -5.37 -7.43 16.68
N VAL A 34 -4.18 -7.94 16.37
CA VAL A 34 -3.42 -8.92 17.14
C VAL A 34 -2.04 -8.32 17.43
N LYS A 35 -1.68 -8.27 18.72
CA LYS A 35 -0.34 -7.90 19.16
C LYS A 35 0.50 -9.16 19.32
N MET A 36 1.73 -9.11 18.81
CA MET A 36 2.69 -10.21 18.87
C MET A 36 4.03 -9.70 19.41
N ASP A 37 4.76 -10.55 20.12
CA ASP A 37 6.15 -10.27 20.51
C ASP A 37 7.13 -10.46 19.35
N GLY A 38 8.43 -10.26 19.61
CA GLY A 38 9.49 -10.44 18.61
C GLY A 38 9.68 -11.89 18.13
N GLU A 39 9.18 -12.88 18.87
CA GLU A 39 9.19 -14.30 18.49
C GLU A 39 7.92 -14.68 17.73
N ARG A 40 6.98 -13.74 17.59
CA ARG A 40 5.66 -13.90 16.96
C ARG A 40 4.71 -14.78 17.78
N ASN A 41 4.85 -14.76 19.10
CA ASN A 41 3.82 -15.26 20.01
C ASN A 41 2.75 -14.17 20.20
N VAL A 42 1.48 -14.57 20.23
CA VAL A 42 0.36 -13.65 20.44
C VAL A 42 0.34 -13.17 21.90
N LEU A 43 0.38 -11.86 22.10
CA LEU A 43 0.30 -11.20 23.41
C LEU A 43 -1.11 -10.73 23.76
N GLY A 44 -1.96 -10.52 22.76
CA GLY A 44 -3.34 -10.10 22.97
C GLY A 44 -4.03 -9.67 21.69
N THR A 45 -5.33 -9.44 21.80
CA THR A 45 -6.20 -9.01 20.70
C THR A 45 -6.92 -7.72 21.06
N PHE A 46 -7.23 -6.93 20.05
CA PHE A 46 -8.00 -5.69 20.16
C PHE A 46 -9.14 -5.72 19.15
N HIS A 47 -10.32 -5.28 19.58
CA HIS A 47 -11.50 -5.21 18.72
C HIS A 47 -12.41 -4.07 19.15
N ARG A 48 -12.80 -3.23 18.19
CA ARG A 48 -13.78 -2.15 18.38
C ARG A 48 -14.66 -1.99 17.16
N ILE A 49 -15.96 -1.91 17.39
CA ILE A 49 -16.94 -1.42 16.42
C ILE A 49 -16.99 0.10 16.54
N VAL A 50 -16.91 0.79 15.40
CA VAL A 50 -16.90 2.24 15.30
C VAL A 50 -18.26 2.73 14.83
N LYS A 51 -18.80 3.70 15.56
CA LYS A 51 -20.06 4.36 15.20
C LYS A 51 -19.85 5.34 14.04
N PRO A 52 -20.43 5.11 12.85
CA PRO A 52 -20.30 6.01 11.73
C PRO A 52 -21.08 7.31 11.97
N VAL A 53 -20.50 8.42 11.53
CA VAL A 53 -21.11 9.76 11.61
C VAL A 53 -21.42 10.28 10.20
N VAL A 54 -20.59 9.94 9.21
CA VAL A 54 -20.72 10.41 7.83
C VAL A 54 -21.69 9.54 7.02
N TYR A 55 -21.54 8.21 7.10
CA TYR A 55 -22.36 7.23 6.39
C TYR A 55 -23.09 6.33 7.38
N GLN A 56 -24.17 6.85 7.96
CA GLN A 56 -24.96 6.18 9.01
C GLN A 56 -25.74 4.94 8.54
N HIS A 57 -25.89 4.78 7.22
CA HIS A 57 -26.49 3.60 6.62
C HIS A 57 -25.44 2.83 5.83
N LEU A 58 -25.46 1.50 5.95
CA LEU A 58 -24.55 0.65 5.20
C LEU A 58 -24.83 0.74 3.70
N HIS A 59 -23.78 0.89 2.90
CA HIS A 59 -23.89 0.66 1.47
C HIS A 59 -24.24 -0.81 1.20
N HIS A 60 -25.09 -1.09 0.22
CA HIS A 60 -25.59 -2.45 -0.06
C HIS A 60 -24.50 -3.52 -0.14
N ARG A 61 -23.41 -3.26 -0.89
CA ARG A 61 -22.26 -4.18 -0.96
C ARG A 61 -21.50 -4.34 0.35
N THR A 62 -21.43 -3.28 1.16
CA THR A 62 -20.77 -3.38 2.46
C THR A 62 -21.58 -4.31 3.34
N ARG A 63 -22.91 -4.13 3.41
CA ARG A 63 -23.82 -4.99 4.17
C ARG A 63 -23.77 -6.47 3.77
N GLU A 64 -23.54 -6.77 2.49
CA GLU A 64 -23.40 -8.15 2.00
C GLU A 64 -22.12 -8.84 2.48
N VAL A 65 -21.10 -8.05 2.81
CA VAL A 65 -19.75 -8.53 3.10
C VAL A 65 -19.46 -8.47 4.60
N VAL A 66 -19.76 -7.34 5.24
CA VAL A 66 -19.53 -7.16 6.68
C VAL A 66 -20.63 -7.84 7.49
N GLY A 67 -20.24 -8.56 8.54
CA GLY A 67 -21.17 -9.19 9.49
C GLY A 67 -21.84 -8.24 10.47
N LEU A 68 -21.92 -6.94 10.17
CA LEU A 68 -22.39 -5.88 11.08
C LEU A 68 -23.75 -5.34 10.65
N THR A 69 -24.64 -5.12 11.61
CA THR A 69 -25.93 -4.43 11.40
C THR A 69 -25.82 -2.94 11.73
N GLU A 70 -26.76 -2.12 11.24
CA GLU A 70 -26.83 -0.72 11.67
C GLU A 70 -27.01 -0.56 13.20
N GLU A 71 -27.66 -1.52 13.87
CA GLU A 71 -27.82 -1.51 15.32
C GLU A 71 -26.47 -1.71 16.03
N ASP A 72 -25.66 -2.66 15.56
CA ASP A 72 -24.29 -2.87 16.07
C ASP A 72 -23.45 -1.60 15.92
N LEU A 73 -23.55 -0.94 14.75
CA LEU A 73 -22.86 0.32 14.48
C LEU A 73 -23.34 1.46 15.39
N GLN A 74 -24.64 1.54 15.71
CA GLN A 74 -25.14 2.56 16.62
C GLN A 74 -24.63 2.40 18.06
N ASN A 75 -24.34 1.15 18.45
CA ASN A 75 -23.75 0.77 19.74
C ASN A 75 -22.22 0.85 19.76
N GLY A 76 -21.59 1.09 18.61
CA GLY A 76 -20.14 1.31 18.50
C GLY A 76 -19.66 2.59 19.19
N ILE A 77 -18.34 2.72 19.32
CA ILE A 77 -17.70 3.90 19.92
C ILE A 77 -17.28 4.93 18.86
N PRO A 78 -17.10 6.22 19.19
CA PRO A 78 -16.58 7.20 18.23
C PRO A 78 -15.19 6.82 17.69
N PHE A 79 -14.94 7.08 16.41
CA PHE A 79 -13.65 6.76 15.76
C PHE A 79 -12.44 7.32 16.52
N ALA A 80 -12.54 8.57 17.00
CA ALA A 80 -11.47 9.23 17.74
C ALA A 80 -11.07 8.45 19.01
N GLN A 81 -12.06 7.88 19.71
CA GLN A 81 -11.82 7.04 20.87
C GLN A 81 -11.23 5.69 20.45
N ALA A 82 -11.81 5.03 19.45
CA ALA A 82 -11.35 3.73 18.97
C ALA A 82 -9.88 3.75 18.53
N VAL A 83 -9.46 4.77 17.79
CA VAL A 83 -8.07 4.88 17.30
C VAL A 83 -7.10 5.20 18.44
N GLN A 84 -7.49 5.99 19.44
CA GLN A 84 -6.68 6.23 20.62
C GLN A 84 -6.49 4.95 21.44
N GLU A 85 -7.57 4.18 21.65
CA GLU A 85 -7.50 2.88 22.31
C GLU A 85 -6.62 1.89 21.52
N PHE A 86 -6.69 1.89 20.18
CA PHE A 86 -5.84 1.08 19.32
C PHE A 86 -4.35 1.42 19.47
N PHE A 87 -3.98 2.70 19.48
CA PHE A 87 -2.58 3.11 19.69
C PHE A 87 -2.11 2.87 21.14
N ALA A 88 -3.00 2.95 22.13
CA ALA A 88 -2.69 2.54 23.49
C ALA A 88 -2.40 1.04 23.57
N PHE A 89 -3.20 0.21 22.88
CA PHE A 89 -2.98 -1.22 22.75
C PHE A 89 -1.66 -1.56 22.04
N SER A 90 -1.29 -0.80 20.99
CA SER A 90 -0.07 -1.07 20.22
C SER A 90 1.22 -0.90 21.05
N GLY A 91 1.21 -0.01 22.05
CA GLY A 91 2.34 0.17 22.98
C GLY A 91 3.50 1.00 22.40
N GLY A 92 3.24 1.86 21.41
CA GLY A 92 4.18 2.84 20.89
C GLY A 92 5.25 2.28 19.94
N ALA A 93 6.16 1.44 20.42
CA ALA A 93 7.26 0.89 19.64
C ALA A 93 6.91 -0.47 19.03
N CYS A 94 6.11 -0.46 17.96
CA CYS A 94 5.74 -1.66 17.22
C CYS A 94 5.89 -1.47 15.70
N MET A 95 5.98 -2.58 14.98
CA MET A 95 5.86 -2.60 13.52
C MET A 95 4.46 -3.07 13.15
N PHE A 96 3.77 -2.27 12.32
CA PHE A 96 2.45 -2.64 11.83
C PHE A 96 2.52 -3.69 10.72
N GLY A 97 1.51 -4.55 10.64
CA GLY A 97 1.30 -5.46 9.51
C GLY A 97 -0.18 -5.55 9.13
N THR A 98 -0.47 -5.68 7.84
CA THR A 98 -1.83 -5.68 7.29
C THR A 98 -1.89 -6.59 6.06
N TRP A 99 -3.06 -7.08 5.67
CA TRP A 99 -3.24 -7.87 4.44
C TRP A 99 -3.31 -6.98 3.19
N GLY A 100 -2.18 -6.38 2.85
CA GLY A 100 -2.07 -5.39 1.78
C GLY A 100 -2.02 -3.96 2.31
N PRO A 101 -1.79 -2.96 1.45
CA PRO A 101 -1.53 -1.58 1.89
C PRO A 101 -2.80 -0.76 2.19
N GLY A 102 -3.99 -1.33 2.03
CA GLY A 102 -5.26 -0.59 2.08
C GLY A 102 -5.54 0.00 3.45
N ASP A 103 -5.50 -0.84 4.47
CA ASP A 103 -5.87 -0.53 5.85
C ASP A 103 -5.05 0.64 6.40
N LEU A 104 -3.73 0.61 6.21
CA LEU A 104 -2.85 1.66 6.72
C LEU A 104 -3.07 3.00 6.01
N THR A 105 -3.42 2.99 4.71
CA THR A 105 -3.81 4.22 4.00
C THR A 105 -5.14 4.77 4.53
N GLU A 106 -6.16 3.92 4.70
CA GLU A 106 -7.49 4.34 5.14
C GLU A 106 -7.53 4.73 6.63
N LEU A 107 -6.72 4.08 7.48
CA LEU A 107 -6.49 4.49 8.86
C LEU A 107 -6.00 5.95 8.91
N GLN A 108 -4.93 6.26 8.17
CA GLN A 108 -4.39 7.62 8.15
C GLN A 108 -5.36 8.63 7.54
N ARG A 109 -6.14 8.24 6.53
CA ARG A 109 -7.18 9.10 5.95
C ARG A 109 -8.26 9.46 6.96
N ASN A 110 -8.79 8.46 7.67
CA ASN A 110 -9.77 8.68 8.74
C ASN A 110 -9.18 9.53 9.86
N MET A 111 -7.94 9.25 10.28
CA MET A 111 -7.22 10.07 11.25
C MET A 111 -7.08 11.52 10.79
N LYS A 112 -6.77 11.78 9.50
CA LYS A 112 -6.72 13.14 8.97
C LYS A 112 -8.09 13.83 9.02
N PHE A 113 -9.16 13.13 8.67
CA PHE A 113 -10.52 13.68 8.72
C PHE A 113 -10.91 14.14 10.13
N TYR A 114 -10.50 13.39 11.16
CA TYR A 114 -10.75 13.72 12.57
C TYR A 114 -9.63 14.54 13.24
N ASN A 115 -8.66 15.07 12.48
CA ASN A 115 -7.51 15.85 13.00
C ASN A 115 -6.60 15.08 14.00
N LEU A 116 -6.48 13.77 13.83
CA LEU A 116 -5.68 12.86 14.65
C LEU A 116 -4.45 12.30 13.92
N LEU A 117 -4.15 12.77 12.70
CA LEU A 117 -3.04 12.24 11.89
C LEU A 117 -1.68 12.33 12.61
N SER A 118 -1.48 13.30 13.50
CA SER A 118 -0.25 13.48 14.28
C SER A 118 0.05 12.34 15.26
N LEU A 119 -0.92 11.46 15.58
CA LEU A 119 -0.68 10.28 16.40
C LEU A 119 0.26 9.27 15.72
N ILE A 120 0.39 9.32 14.40
CA ILE A 120 1.31 8.48 13.64
C ILE A 120 2.12 9.30 12.64
N ARG A 121 3.45 9.19 12.72
CA ARG A 121 4.34 9.91 11.81
C ARG A 121 4.67 9.05 10.60
N GLY A 122 4.34 9.53 9.40
CA GLY A 122 4.75 8.88 8.15
C GLY A 122 5.91 9.57 7.43
N PRO A 123 6.36 9.04 6.26
CA PRO A 123 5.94 7.77 5.65
C PRO A 123 6.14 6.56 6.58
N ILE A 124 5.22 5.60 6.56
CA ILE A 124 5.19 4.51 7.55
C ILE A 124 5.78 3.24 6.94
N HIS A 125 6.81 2.70 7.59
CA HIS A 125 7.27 1.34 7.34
C HIS A 125 6.33 0.35 8.00
N PHE A 126 5.93 -0.68 7.25
CA PHE A 126 5.01 -1.71 7.72
C PHE A 126 5.19 -3.01 6.93
N TYR A 127 4.64 -4.11 7.41
CA TYR A 127 4.61 -5.38 6.69
C TYR A 127 3.31 -5.55 5.92
N ASP A 128 3.40 -5.43 4.60
CA ASP A 128 2.38 -5.90 3.67
C ASP A 128 2.45 -7.43 3.64
N VAL A 129 1.66 -8.10 4.49
CA VAL A 129 1.73 -9.56 4.68
C VAL A 129 1.31 -10.28 3.39
N GLN A 130 0.41 -9.71 2.60
CA GLN A 130 0.05 -10.23 1.27
C GLN A 130 1.27 -10.25 0.34
N LYS A 131 2.08 -9.18 0.33
CA LYS A 131 3.34 -9.13 -0.42
C LYS A 131 4.35 -10.16 0.09
N LEU A 132 4.51 -10.28 1.41
CA LEU A 132 5.44 -11.23 2.02
C LEU A 132 5.05 -12.68 1.70
N PHE A 133 3.76 -13.02 1.80
CA PHE A 133 3.21 -14.30 1.39
C PHE A 133 3.54 -14.60 -0.08
N ALA A 134 3.30 -13.63 -0.97
CA ALA A 134 3.59 -13.79 -2.39
C ALA A 134 5.09 -13.92 -2.73
N ILE A 135 5.98 -13.47 -1.85
CA ILE A 135 7.44 -13.65 -1.98
C ILE A 135 7.86 -15.04 -1.54
N GLN A 136 7.31 -15.53 -0.42
CA GLN A 136 7.67 -16.82 0.16
C GLN A 136 7.04 -18.00 -0.60
N TYR A 137 5.76 -17.89 -0.94
CA TYR A 137 4.95 -19.03 -1.38
C TYR A 137 4.49 -18.96 -2.84
N GLU A 138 4.57 -17.79 -3.48
CA GLU A 138 4.18 -17.62 -4.88
C GLU A 138 5.29 -16.98 -5.74
N THR A 139 4.98 -16.74 -7.01
CA THR A 139 5.89 -16.10 -7.97
C THR A 139 5.79 -14.56 -7.95
N MET A 140 5.73 -13.88 -6.80
CA MET A 140 5.71 -12.41 -6.60
C MET A 140 4.74 -11.55 -7.46
N LYS A 141 3.92 -12.16 -8.32
CA LYS A 141 3.16 -11.49 -9.40
C LYS A 141 1.67 -11.43 -9.11
N SER A 142 1.13 -12.36 -8.33
CA SER A 142 -0.27 -12.42 -7.92
C SER A 142 -0.48 -11.76 -6.57
N ARG A 143 -1.55 -10.99 -6.45
CA ARG A 143 -2.11 -10.58 -5.16
C ARG A 143 -3.29 -11.50 -4.90
N ARG A 144 -3.29 -12.18 -3.76
CA ARG A 144 -4.30 -13.17 -3.38
C ARG A 144 -5.19 -12.63 -2.26
N ALA A 145 -6.46 -13.05 -2.28
CA ALA A 145 -7.34 -12.82 -1.13
C ALA A 145 -6.78 -13.52 0.11
N LEU A 146 -7.16 -13.04 1.29
CA LEU A 146 -6.72 -13.61 2.57
C LEU A 146 -7.15 -15.07 2.69
N GLU A 147 -8.41 -15.37 2.35
CA GLU A 147 -8.95 -16.73 2.34
C GLU A 147 -8.12 -17.70 1.51
N TYR A 148 -7.64 -17.28 0.32
CA TYR A 148 -6.78 -18.13 -0.50
C TYR A 148 -5.48 -18.51 0.23
N ALA A 149 -4.86 -17.56 0.94
CA ALA A 149 -3.63 -17.82 1.66
C ALA A 149 -3.85 -18.69 2.91
N ALA A 150 -4.98 -18.50 3.60
CA ALA A 150 -5.40 -19.37 4.70
C ALA A 150 -5.62 -20.81 4.22
N ASP A 151 -6.32 -21.00 3.10
CA ASP A 151 -6.52 -22.30 2.46
C ASP A 151 -5.19 -22.94 2.03
N PHE A 152 -4.30 -22.16 1.41
CA PHE A 152 -2.99 -22.62 0.95
C PHE A 152 -2.11 -23.12 2.11
N LEU A 153 -2.18 -22.48 3.27
CA LEU A 153 -1.43 -22.87 4.47
C LEU A 153 -2.19 -23.84 5.37
N HIS A 154 -3.35 -24.32 4.93
CA HIS A 154 -4.22 -25.24 5.67
C HIS A 154 -4.55 -24.75 7.08
N LEU A 155 -4.85 -23.45 7.21
CA LEU A 155 -5.30 -22.88 8.47
C LEU A 155 -6.74 -23.36 8.79
N PRO A 156 -7.06 -23.69 10.05
CA PRO A 156 -8.44 -23.93 10.45
C PRO A 156 -9.31 -22.70 10.16
N LYS A 157 -10.45 -22.90 9.49
CA LYS A 157 -11.36 -21.81 9.12
C LYS A 157 -12.54 -21.71 10.08
N ASP A 158 -12.22 -21.58 11.36
CA ASP A 158 -13.19 -21.58 12.45
C ASP A 158 -13.86 -20.21 12.64
N GLU A 159 -13.26 -19.14 12.10
CA GLU A 159 -13.77 -17.77 12.15
C GLU A 159 -14.21 -17.28 10.76
N HIS A 160 -15.24 -16.41 10.72
CA HIS A 160 -15.74 -15.83 9.48
C HIS A 160 -14.77 -14.79 8.90
N PHE A 161 -14.55 -14.80 7.60
CA PHE A 161 -13.88 -13.70 6.90
C PHE A 161 -14.75 -12.45 6.90
N HIS A 162 -14.14 -11.28 6.66
CA HIS A 162 -14.83 -9.99 6.64
C HIS A 162 -15.37 -9.54 8.01
N GLN A 163 -14.64 -9.94 9.05
CA GLN A 163 -14.71 -9.36 10.38
C GLN A 163 -13.29 -8.96 10.75
N ALA A 164 -13.09 -7.69 11.12
CA ALA A 164 -11.75 -7.13 11.24
C ALA A 164 -10.84 -7.92 12.21
N LEU A 165 -11.38 -8.44 13.32
CA LEU A 165 -10.57 -9.22 14.27
C LEU A 165 -10.17 -10.60 13.69
N SER A 166 -11.10 -11.27 13.02
CA SER A 166 -10.86 -12.57 12.39
C SER A 166 -9.80 -12.45 11.29
N ASP A 167 -9.94 -11.44 10.41
CA ASP A 167 -8.99 -11.21 9.32
C ASP A 167 -7.61 -10.80 9.85
N ALA A 168 -7.55 -10.04 10.96
CA ALA A 168 -6.30 -9.75 11.66
C ALA A 168 -5.64 -11.02 12.23
N LYS A 169 -6.41 -11.97 12.79
CA LYS A 169 -5.90 -13.25 13.29
C LYS A 169 -5.36 -14.13 12.17
N TYR A 170 -6.12 -14.32 11.09
CA TYR A 170 -5.61 -15.06 9.93
C TYR A 170 -4.35 -14.41 9.36
N THR A 171 -4.31 -13.08 9.28
CA THR A 171 -3.12 -12.36 8.82
C THR A 171 -1.94 -12.59 9.76
N ALA A 172 -2.16 -12.58 11.08
CA ALA A 172 -1.12 -12.84 12.08
C ALA A 172 -0.59 -14.28 12.00
N ASP A 173 -1.48 -15.25 11.81
CA ASP A 173 -1.14 -16.65 11.62
C ASP A 173 -0.29 -16.87 10.37
N ILE A 174 -0.66 -16.23 9.26
CA ILE A 174 0.13 -16.28 8.03
C ILE A 174 1.48 -15.61 8.25
N PHE A 175 1.51 -14.44 8.89
CA PHE A 175 2.74 -13.72 9.21
C PHE A 175 3.71 -14.53 10.08
N ALA A 176 3.20 -15.26 11.08
CA ALA A 176 3.98 -16.16 11.93
C ALA A 176 4.66 -17.31 11.16
N ARG A 177 4.10 -17.70 10.00
CA ARG A 177 4.61 -18.78 9.15
C ARG A 177 5.59 -18.32 8.08
N ILE A 178 5.74 -17.01 7.86
CA ILE A 178 6.69 -16.48 6.87
C ILE A 178 8.10 -16.51 7.47
N ASP A 179 9.12 -16.84 6.66
CA ASP A 179 10.50 -16.83 7.14
C ASP A 179 10.92 -15.41 7.59
N MET A 180 11.58 -15.31 8.74
CA MET A 180 12.05 -14.02 9.26
C MET A 180 13.07 -13.34 8.34
N ASP A 181 13.87 -14.09 7.59
CA ASP A 181 14.77 -13.52 6.59
C ASP A 181 13.98 -12.78 5.49
N VAL A 182 12.81 -13.31 5.11
CA VAL A 182 11.91 -12.65 4.15
C VAL A 182 11.24 -11.44 4.78
N VAL A 183 10.76 -11.55 6.03
CA VAL A 183 10.14 -10.43 6.76
C VAL A 183 11.12 -9.25 6.85
N LEU A 184 12.35 -9.50 7.30
CA LEU A 184 13.37 -8.47 7.49
C LEU A 184 13.88 -7.89 6.17
N ALA A 185 13.88 -8.66 5.08
CA ALA A 185 14.35 -8.21 3.77
C ALA A 185 13.32 -7.39 2.98
N TYR A 186 12.03 -7.42 3.35
CA TYR A 186 10.95 -6.94 2.46
C TYR A 186 9.84 -6.14 3.14
N ASP A 187 10.17 -5.18 4.00
CA ASP A 187 9.19 -4.19 4.46
C ASP A 187 8.55 -3.40 3.29
N SER A 188 7.42 -2.78 3.59
CA SER A 188 6.70 -1.88 2.71
C SER A 188 6.64 -0.49 3.33
N ILE A 189 6.43 0.50 2.46
CA ILE A 189 6.35 1.90 2.87
C ILE A 189 5.03 2.44 2.38
N ASP A 190 4.15 2.77 3.31
CA ASP A 190 2.96 3.57 3.06
C ASP A 190 3.36 5.04 2.92
N VAL A 191 2.76 5.70 1.93
CA VAL A 191 3.15 7.03 1.50
C VAL A 191 1.97 7.99 1.50
N TYR A 192 0.97 7.74 2.35
CA TYR A 192 -0.12 8.69 2.57
C TYR A 192 0.43 10.03 3.09
N GLN A 193 1.27 9.97 4.12
CA GLN A 193 2.16 11.06 4.52
C GLN A 193 3.47 10.96 3.73
N ASN A 194 3.51 11.52 2.52
CA ASN A 194 4.70 11.53 1.67
C ASN A 194 5.75 12.56 2.11
N PRO A 195 7.03 12.41 1.72
CA PRO A 195 8.07 13.41 1.94
C PRO A 195 7.67 14.79 1.41
N LYS A 196 7.98 15.85 2.17
CA LYS A 196 7.70 17.23 1.78
C LYS A 196 8.95 18.00 1.38
N SER A 197 10.12 17.58 1.86
CA SER A 197 11.41 18.18 1.51
C SER A 197 12.39 17.17 0.91
N LYS A 198 13.45 17.69 0.26
CA LYS A 198 14.50 16.84 -0.32
C LYS A 198 15.23 15.98 0.73
N LYS A 199 15.32 16.45 1.98
CA LYS A 199 15.96 15.73 3.09
C LYS A 199 15.11 14.55 3.58
N GLU A 200 13.80 14.59 3.34
CA GLU A 200 12.85 13.54 3.71
C GLU A 200 12.67 12.49 2.61
N GLU A 201 13.28 12.69 1.43
CA GLU A 201 13.18 11.74 0.33
C GLU A 201 13.73 10.37 0.73
N ILE A 202 12.98 9.33 0.40
CA ILE A 202 13.33 7.97 0.82
C ILE A 202 14.06 7.27 -0.32
N HIS A 203 15.20 6.67 0.01
CA HIS A 203 15.96 5.76 -0.85
C HIS A 203 16.09 4.41 -0.14
N ALA A 204 15.15 3.50 -0.41
CA ALA A 204 15.15 2.17 0.16
C ALA A 204 15.77 1.16 -0.81
N VAL A 205 16.63 0.28 -0.30
CA VAL A 205 17.26 -0.82 -1.04
C VAL A 205 16.74 -2.13 -0.47
N TYR A 206 16.15 -2.94 -1.34
CA TYR A 206 15.61 -4.25 -1.00
C TYR A 206 16.33 -5.32 -1.82
N ASN A 207 16.19 -6.58 -1.41
CA ASN A 207 16.76 -7.67 -2.19
C ASN A 207 16.07 -7.79 -3.57
N GLY A 208 16.80 -7.40 -4.61
CA GLY A 208 16.36 -7.43 -6.01
C GLY A 208 15.72 -6.15 -6.56
N TYR A 209 15.48 -5.12 -5.73
CA TYR A 209 14.96 -3.83 -6.22
C TYR A 209 15.27 -2.65 -5.28
N THR A 210 15.25 -1.43 -5.82
CA THR A 210 15.28 -0.19 -5.03
C THR A 210 13.97 0.57 -5.16
N LYS A 211 13.62 1.33 -4.13
CA LYS A 211 12.44 2.19 -4.06
C LYS A 211 12.87 3.60 -3.72
N PHE A 212 12.40 4.55 -4.51
CA PHE A 212 12.58 5.97 -4.27
C PHE A 212 11.21 6.64 -4.09
N ILE A 213 11.07 7.47 -3.06
CA ILE A 213 9.87 8.27 -2.80
C ILE A 213 10.32 9.72 -2.73
N SER A 214 9.88 10.52 -3.70
CA SER A 214 10.27 11.92 -3.81
C SER A 214 9.51 12.81 -2.83
N ARG A 215 10.00 14.05 -2.71
CA ARG A 215 9.20 15.18 -2.26
C ARG A 215 8.08 15.52 -3.24
N GLU A 216 7.29 16.52 -2.89
CA GLU A 216 6.24 17.06 -3.75
C GLU A 216 6.76 17.99 -4.85
N PHE A 217 6.02 18.02 -5.94
CA PHE A 217 6.19 18.84 -7.13
C PHE A 217 4.85 19.47 -7.50
N ASP A 218 4.90 20.61 -8.17
CA ASP A 218 3.69 21.32 -8.61
C ASP A 218 3.12 20.71 -9.89
N THR A 219 4.01 20.21 -10.76
CA THR A 219 3.63 19.70 -12.08
C THR A 219 4.31 18.38 -12.40
N LYS A 220 3.71 17.63 -13.32
CA LYS A 220 4.33 16.41 -13.87
C LYS A 220 5.62 16.73 -14.60
N GLU A 221 5.64 17.88 -15.27
CA GLU A 221 6.78 18.39 -16.02
C GLU A 221 7.95 18.62 -15.08
N GLU A 222 7.75 19.34 -13.96
CA GLU A 222 8.78 19.56 -12.95
C GLU A 222 9.34 18.23 -12.40
N ALA A 223 8.46 17.32 -11.99
CA ALA A 223 8.85 16.00 -11.50
C ALA A 223 9.67 15.20 -12.55
N MET A 224 9.35 15.34 -13.83
CA MET A 224 10.07 14.66 -14.92
C MET A 224 11.33 15.38 -15.38
N HIS A 225 11.60 16.60 -14.93
CA HIS A 225 12.88 17.30 -15.12
C HIS A 225 13.81 17.15 -13.90
N ASP A 226 13.28 16.70 -12.76
CA ASP A 226 14.06 16.42 -11.57
C ASP A 226 15.10 15.33 -11.83
N ARG A 227 16.36 15.63 -11.50
CA ARG A 227 17.51 14.76 -11.73
C ARG A 227 17.39 13.45 -10.97
N GLU A 228 16.91 13.49 -9.73
CA GLU A 228 16.81 12.31 -8.89
C GLU A 228 15.65 11.44 -9.36
N VAL A 229 14.49 12.02 -9.71
CA VAL A 229 13.38 11.26 -10.30
C VAL A 229 13.83 10.54 -11.58
N CYS A 230 14.54 11.23 -12.48
CA CYS A 230 14.94 10.65 -13.76
C CYS A 230 16.14 9.69 -13.68
N SER A 231 16.96 9.78 -12.64
CA SER A 231 18.12 8.92 -12.40
C SER A 231 17.73 7.44 -12.35
N THR A 232 18.68 6.58 -12.71
CA THR A 232 18.55 5.13 -12.48
C THR A 232 19.88 4.58 -12.07
N HIS A 233 19.91 4.08 -10.85
CA HIS A 233 21.03 3.39 -10.24
C HIS A 233 20.72 1.90 -10.24
N CYS A 234 21.74 1.07 -10.45
CA CYS A 234 21.61 -0.38 -10.37
C CYS A 234 21.16 -0.77 -8.96
N CYS A 235 20.12 -1.60 -8.86
CA CYS A 235 19.61 -2.07 -7.57
C CYS A 235 20.50 -3.12 -6.89
N ILE A 236 21.62 -3.51 -7.52
CA ILE A 236 22.62 -4.43 -6.94
C ILE A 236 23.89 -3.64 -6.56
N CYS A 237 24.59 -3.03 -7.53
CA CYS A 237 25.85 -2.32 -7.23
C CYS A 237 25.74 -0.82 -6.96
N GLY A 238 24.55 -0.22 -7.01
CA GLY A 238 24.33 1.21 -6.77
C GLY A 238 24.87 2.16 -7.85
N LYS A 239 25.71 1.68 -8.79
CA LYS A 239 26.27 2.50 -9.87
C LYS A 239 25.20 3.00 -10.84
N THR A 240 25.43 4.17 -11.42
CA THR A 240 24.54 4.76 -12.45
C THR A 240 24.42 3.85 -13.66
N ALA A 241 23.19 3.50 -14.02
CA ALA A 241 22.89 2.65 -15.17
C ALA A 241 22.60 3.48 -16.43
N ARG A 242 23.07 2.98 -17.58
CA ARG A 242 22.91 3.67 -18.88
C ARG A 242 21.49 3.48 -19.41
N LYS A 243 20.78 4.57 -19.72
CA LYS A 243 19.42 4.49 -20.28
C LYS A 243 19.45 3.85 -21.67
N ARG A 244 18.71 2.75 -21.84
CA ARG A 244 18.41 2.13 -23.15
C ARG A 244 17.06 2.58 -23.70
N LEU A 245 16.13 2.91 -22.80
CA LEU A 245 14.87 3.56 -23.10
C LEU A 245 14.62 4.64 -22.05
N ARG A 246 14.59 5.91 -22.47
CA ARG A 246 14.25 7.04 -21.58
C ARG A 246 12.83 6.89 -21.03
N TRP A 247 12.60 7.50 -19.86
CA TRP A 247 11.28 7.52 -19.22
C TRP A 247 10.20 7.97 -20.21
N PHE A 248 9.09 7.23 -20.25
CA PHE A 248 7.92 7.60 -21.03
C PHE A 248 6.65 7.29 -20.24
N SER A 249 5.61 8.11 -20.43
CA SER A 249 4.29 7.84 -19.86
C SER A 249 3.64 6.66 -20.59
N ALA A 250 3.24 5.66 -19.82
CA ALA A 250 2.48 4.52 -20.31
C ALA A 250 0.95 4.70 -20.18
N GLY A 251 0.49 5.95 -20.08
CA GLY A 251 -0.90 6.29 -19.83
C GLY A 251 -1.19 6.49 -18.34
N GLY A 252 -2.01 7.51 -18.04
CA GLY A 252 -2.39 7.88 -16.68
C GLY A 252 -1.17 8.24 -15.83
N LYS A 253 -1.04 7.54 -14.70
CA LYS A 253 -0.03 7.82 -13.65
C LYS A 253 1.28 7.04 -13.76
N ASN A 254 1.40 6.13 -14.72
CA ASN A 254 2.54 5.20 -14.79
C ASN A 254 3.58 5.62 -15.83
N TYR A 255 4.85 5.58 -15.45
CA TYR A 255 6.00 5.84 -16.29
C TYR A 255 6.95 4.66 -16.26
N TYR A 256 7.60 4.39 -17.38
CA TYR A 256 8.55 3.28 -17.49
C TYR A 256 9.85 3.72 -18.17
N CYS A 257 10.96 3.10 -17.78
CA CYS A 257 12.22 3.18 -18.51
C CYS A 257 12.92 1.82 -18.52
N VAL A 258 13.88 1.68 -19.43
CA VAL A 258 14.83 0.56 -19.45
C VAL A 258 16.24 1.13 -19.34
N ALA A 259 17.03 0.59 -18.42
CA ALA A 259 18.44 0.92 -18.27
C ALA A 259 19.31 -0.34 -18.34
N TRP A 260 20.62 -0.16 -18.47
CA TRP A 260 21.61 -1.22 -18.55
C TRP A 260 22.74 -0.94 -17.56
N CYS A 261 22.98 -1.88 -16.65
CA CYS A 261 24.16 -1.96 -15.81
C CYS A 261 25.21 -2.85 -16.51
N PRO A 262 26.46 -2.42 -16.67
CA PRO A 262 27.51 -3.25 -17.27
C PRO A 262 27.75 -4.58 -16.54
N GLU A 263 27.53 -4.60 -15.22
CA GLU A 263 27.75 -5.78 -14.37
C GLU A 263 26.49 -6.66 -14.22
N HIS A 264 25.31 -6.03 -14.15
CA HIS A 264 24.06 -6.71 -13.77
C HIS A 264 22.98 -6.72 -14.87
N GLY A 265 23.31 -6.25 -16.07
CA GLY A 265 22.42 -6.33 -17.23
C GLY A 265 21.25 -5.35 -17.23
N TYR A 266 20.09 -5.80 -17.72
CA TYR A 266 18.92 -4.94 -17.90
C TYR A 266 18.23 -4.60 -16.57
N LEU A 267 17.81 -3.33 -16.47
CA LEU A 267 17.04 -2.80 -15.37
C LEU A 267 15.72 -2.23 -15.88
N LYS A 268 14.64 -2.53 -15.16
CA LYS A 268 13.32 -1.95 -15.38
C LYS A 268 13.05 -0.89 -14.35
N GLY A 269 12.80 0.34 -14.82
CA GLY A 269 12.28 1.41 -13.98
C GLY A 269 10.78 1.55 -14.15
N LYS A 270 10.06 1.65 -13.03
CA LYS A 270 8.63 2.01 -12.98
C LYS A 270 8.46 3.17 -12.01
N ALA A 271 7.96 4.30 -12.50
CA ALA A 271 7.59 5.44 -11.67
C ALA A 271 6.07 5.60 -11.69
N ARG A 272 5.50 5.89 -10.52
CA ARG A 272 4.08 6.17 -10.32
C ARG A 272 3.95 7.60 -9.81
N MET A 273 3.24 8.42 -10.57
CA MET A 273 2.82 9.76 -10.15
C MET A 273 1.62 9.62 -9.21
N LYS A 274 1.79 10.04 -7.96
CA LYS A 274 0.71 10.10 -6.97
C LYS A 274 0.37 11.55 -6.68
N HIS A 275 -0.85 11.79 -6.22
CA HIS A 275 -1.26 13.09 -5.71
C HIS A 275 -1.42 12.98 -4.19
N SER A 276 -1.01 14.02 -3.48
CA SER A 276 -1.41 14.23 -2.09
C SER A 276 -2.83 14.81 -2.05
N ASP A 277 -3.44 14.83 -0.87
CA ASP A 277 -4.77 15.45 -0.71
C ASP A 277 -4.72 16.96 -0.95
N GLU A 278 -3.55 17.58 -0.82
CA GLU A 278 -3.30 18.99 -1.13
C GLU A 278 -3.17 19.25 -2.65
N GLY A 279 -3.34 18.22 -3.48
CA GLY A 279 -3.30 18.32 -4.94
C GLY A 279 -1.89 18.39 -5.53
N LYS A 280 -0.85 18.37 -4.70
CA LYS A 280 0.55 18.29 -5.15
C LYS A 280 0.88 16.89 -5.65
N LEU A 281 1.94 16.79 -6.45
CA LEU A 281 2.35 15.54 -7.08
C LEU A 281 3.64 15.01 -6.45
N PHE A 282 3.73 13.71 -6.21
CA PHE A 282 4.97 13.06 -5.81
C PHE A 282 5.18 11.74 -6.57
N VAL A 283 6.42 11.26 -6.58
CA VAL A 283 6.86 10.13 -7.39
C VAL A 283 7.23 8.98 -6.49
N VAL A 284 6.62 7.81 -6.74
CA VAL A 284 7.10 6.52 -6.22
C VAL A 284 7.77 5.77 -7.36
N LYS A 285 9.10 5.69 -7.33
CA LYS A 285 9.94 5.03 -8.33
C LYS A 285 10.45 3.69 -7.79
N THR A 286 10.43 2.66 -8.62
CA THR A 286 11.03 1.36 -8.34
C THR A 286 11.96 0.97 -9.49
N ILE A 287 13.18 0.55 -9.17
CA ILE A 287 14.13 -0.02 -10.13
C ILE A 287 14.38 -1.47 -9.73
N ARG A 288 14.26 -2.41 -10.67
CA ARG A 288 14.54 -3.83 -10.45
C ARG A 288 15.32 -4.44 -11.61
N ILE A 289 15.96 -5.59 -11.38
CA ILE A 289 16.51 -6.43 -12.45
C ILE A 289 15.39 -6.79 -13.43
N SER A 290 15.74 -6.84 -14.71
CA SER A 290 14.85 -7.15 -15.82
C SER A 290 15.51 -8.15 -16.75
N SER A 291 14.72 -9.05 -17.34
CA SER A 291 15.19 -9.86 -18.46
C SER A 291 15.20 -9.03 -19.75
N GLU A 292 15.90 -9.53 -20.77
CA GLU A 292 15.86 -8.95 -22.11
C GLU A 292 14.45 -9.00 -22.72
N GLN A 293 13.71 -10.08 -22.49
CA GLN A 293 12.31 -10.21 -22.89
C GLN A 293 11.43 -9.12 -22.26
N GLU A 294 11.50 -8.93 -20.94
CA GLU A 294 10.76 -7.86 -20.25
C GLU A 294 11.16 -6.47 -20.77
N ALA A 295 12.44 -6.26 -21.08
CA ALA A 295 12.91 -5.01 -21.67
C ALA A 295 12.32 -4.78 -23.08
N GLY A 296 12.22 -5.84 -23.89
CA GLY A 296 11.56 -5.84 -25.19
C GLY A 296 10.07 -5.52 -25.10
N GLU A 297 9.35 -6.12 -24.16
CA GLU A 297 7.93 -5.83 -23.91
C GLU A 297 7.67 -4.35 -23.56
N ILE A 298 8.56 -3.73 -22.78
CA ILE A 298 8.45 -2.30 -22.43
C ILE A 298 8.69 -1.42 -23.66
N ARG A 299 9.62 -1.79 -24.55
CA ARG A 299 9.84 -1.08 -25.83
C ARG A 299 8.60 -1.18 -26.71
N GLN A 300 8.06 -2.39 -26.88
CA GLN A 300 6.84 -2.62 -27.67
C GLN A 300 5.65 -1.82 -27.10
N LYS A 301 5.53 -1.73 -25.77
CA LYS A 301 4.50 -0.92 -25.11
C LYS A 301 4.59 0.56 -25.52
N LYS A 302 5.80 1.13 -25.59
CA LYS A 302 6.00 2.52 -26.04
C LYS A 302 5.59 2.70 -27.50
N GLU A 303 5.95 1.78 -28.37
CA GLU A 303 5.61 1.83 -29.79
C GLU A 303 4.10 1.76 -30.01
N ASN A 304 3.43 0.85 -29.31
CA ASN A 304 1.97 0.71 -29.39
C ASN A 304 1.25 1.98 -28.94
N LEU A 305 1.75 2.64 -27.88
CA LEU A 305 1.21 3.94 -27.44
C LEU A 305 1.43 5.05 -28.48
N ARG A 306 2.59 5.05 -29.16
CA ARG A 306 2.86 6.00 -30.25
C ARG A 306 1.92 5.77 -31.44
N LYS A 307 1.69 4.51 -31.84
CA LYS A 307 0.74 4.14 -32.91
C LYS A 307 -0.68 4.62 -32.57
N LYS A 308 -1.18 4.34 -31.35
CA LYS A 308 -2.50 4.79 -30.88
C LYS A 308 -2.64 6.31 -30.87
N ARG A 309 -1.61 7.05 -30.45
CA ARG A 309 -1.62 8.53 -30.48
C ARG A 309 -1.67 9.08 -31.90
N ASN A 310 -0.95 8.47 -32.82
CA ASN A 310 -0.95 8.88 -34.23
C ASN A 310 -2.29 8.60 -34.91
N GLN A 311 -2.95 7.48 -34.60
CA GLN A 311 -4.30 7.18 -35.11
C GLN A 311 -5.31 8.22 -34.63
N LYS A 312 -5.36 8.53 -33.32
CA LYS A 312 -6.24 9.57 -32.78
C LYS A 312 -6.04 10.95 -33.42
N ARG A 313 -4.81 11.29 -33.79
CA ARG A 313 -4.49 12.56 -34.48
C ARG A 313 -4.93 12.59 -35.95
N LYS A 314 -5.15 11.43 -36.57
CA LYS A 314 -5.67 11.33 -37.95
C LYS A 314 -7.19 11.30 -38.01
N GLU A 315 -7.83 10.94 -36.89
CA GLU A 315 -9.31 10.89 -36.73
C GLU A 315 -9.89 12.22 -36.22
N MET A 316 -9.04 13.16 -35.78
CA MET A 316 -9.39 14.55 -35.44
C MET A 316 -9.09 15.46 -36.63
#